data_AF-A0A1U7CXB4-F1
#
_entry.id   AF-A0A1U7CXB4-F1
#
_cell.length_a   1.000
_cell.length_b   1.000
_cell.length_c   1.000
_cell.angle_alpha   90.00
_cell.angle_beta   90.00
_cell.angle_gamma   90.00
#
_symmetry.space_group_name_H-M   'P 1'
#
loop_
_entity.id
_entity.type
_entity.pdbx_description
1 polymer ?
#
loop_
_entity_poly.entity_id
_entity_poly.type
_entity_poly.pdbx_seq_one_letter_code
_entity_poly.pdbx_strand_id
1 'polypeptide(L)'
;MPSTERERGAESPSSTLAVEEGVATIRPIRIWIHVMALGVVAGVVAWLAGEACLNVVQPRRHAIVDRGITLNVSDRRGEANATAVNAGLAFILLGGSLGAALGAAGGRIRGSNRGAGSAAAVGLGAGALGAALVSLAILPAYDTYRLSHPDEASRDLILPLLVHVGVWATAGAAGGLALGVGLGLGDRRAILNVVLGGLIGAAVGATVFELVGAFAFPTAETARYVSRTGPTRLLARLLVCVCAAGGVAAAAVDALGRRSDVAA
;
A
#
# COMPACT_ATOMS: atom_id res chain seq x y z
N MET A 1 -10.17 57.29 46.82
CA MET A 1 -10.79 56.34 45.88
C MET A 1 -9.98 55.05 45.89
N PRO A 2 -10.63 53.87 45.91
CA PRO A 2 -10.10 52.67 46.52
C PRO A 2 -9.35 51.76 45.56
N SER A 3 -8.40 51.05 46.15
CA SER A 3 -7.57 49.95 45.67
C SER A 3 -8.34 48.81 44.98
N THR A 4 -7.93 48.48 43.75
CA THR A 4 -8.21 47.17 43.13
C THR A 4 -6.91 46.35 43.13
N GLU A 5 -6.65 45.72 44.27
CA GLU A 5 -5.69 44.62 44.38
C GLU A 5 -6.17 43.47 43.51
N ARG A 6 -5.57 43.35 42.32
CA ARG A 6 -5.64 42.15 41.50
C ARG A 6 -4.95 41.03 42.26
N GLU A 7 -5.75 40.09 42.74
CA GLU A 7 -5.35 38.73 43.11
C GLU A 7 -4.54 38.13 41.95
N ARG A 8 -3.21 38.19 42.07
CA ARG A 8 -2.31 37.31 41.34
C ARG A 8 -2.44 35.94 41.99
N GLY A 9 -3.43 35.18 41.52
CA GLY A 9 -3.53 33.76 41.80
C GLY A 9 -2.22 33.10 41.42
N ALA A 10 -1.58 32.47 42.40
CA ALA A 10 -0.41 31.64 42.20
C ALA A 10 -0.77 30.52 41.23
N GLU A 11 -0.33 30.65 39.98
CA GLU A 11 -0.31 29.53 39.04
C GLU A 11 0.58 28.45 39.66
N SER A 12 -0.07 27.39 40.15
CA SER A 12 0.61 26.25 40.76
C SER A 12 1.53 25.60 39.70
N PRO A 13 2.87 25.64 39.87
CA PRO A 13 3.82 25.07 38.92
C PRO A 13 3.78 23.54 38.83
N SER A 14 2.80 22.89 39.47
CA SER A 14 2.69 21.43 39.55
C SER A 14 2.04 20.77 38.34
N SER A 15 1.33 21.50 37.45
CA SER A 15 0.62 20.87 36.33
C SER A 15 1.50 20.62 35.09
N THR A 16 2.57 21.39 34.90
CA THR A 16 3.41 21.29 33.70
C THR A 16 4.39 20.11 33.75
N LEU A 17 4.85 19.73 34.95
CA LEU A 17 5.81 18.62 35.11
C LEU A 17 5.16 17.24 34.95
N ALA A 18 3.86 17.10 35.21
CA ALA A 18 3.17 15.81 35.12
C ALA A 18 2.84 15.37 33.67
N VAL A 19 2.95 16.27 32.68
CA VAL A 19 2.64 15.96 31.27
C VAL A 19 3.83 15.37 30.53
N GLU A 20 5.08 15.61 30.97
CA GLU A 20 6.28 15.07 30.31
C GLU A 20 6.59 13.60 30.67
N GLU A 21 6.18 13.11 31.85
CA GLU A 21 6.50 11.74 32.30
C GLU A 21 5.71 10.62 31.58
N GLY A 22 4.75 10.97 30.71
CA GLY A 22 3.85 10.00 30.07
C GLY A 22 4.36 9.36 28.77
N VAL A 23 5.49 9.81 28.20
CA VAL A 23 6.02 9.26 26.94
C VAL A 23 6.79 7.98 27.23
N ALA A 24 6.06 6.92 27.56
CA ALA A 24 6.61 5.58 27.68
C ALA A 24 7.43 5.24 26.44
N THR A 25 8.69 4.83 26.64
CA THR A 25 9.63 4.50 25.57
C THR A 25 9.06 3.38 24.69
N ILE A 26 8.72 3.71 23.45
CA ILE A 26 8.20 2.73 22.49
C ILE A 26 9.34 1.76 22.15
N ARG A 27 9.22 0.50 22.59
CA ARG A 27 10.22 -0.52 22.28
C ARG A 27 10.23 -0.86 20.78
N PRO A 28 11.39 -0.82 20.09
CA PRO A 28 11.48 -1.10 18.64
C PRO A 28 10.86 -2.43 18.22
N ILE A 29 11.01 -3.48 19.04
CA ILE A 29 10.44 -4.80 18.76
C ILE A 29 8.91 -4.80 18.65
N ARG A 30 8.22 -3.91 19.39
CA ARG A 30 6.75 -3.81 19.30
C ARG A 30 6.32 -3.27 17.95
N ILE A 31 7.09 -2.33 17.38
CA ILE A 31 6.83 -1.75 16.04
C ILE A 31 6.92 -2.85 15.00
N TRP A 32 8.02 -3.60 14.98
CA TRP A 32 8.23 -4.71 14.05
C TRP A 32 7.09 -5.73 14.12
N ILE A 33 6.74 -6.22 15.31
CA ILE A 33 5.69 -7.23 15.46
C ILE A 33 4.35 -6.72 14.91
N HIS A 34 3.91 -5.52 15.28
CA HIS A 34 2.60 -5.00 14.88
C HIS A 34 2.54 -4.71 13.39
N VAL A 35 3.58 -4.05 12.86
CA VAL A 35 3.65 -3.64 11.45
C VAL A 35 3.73 -4.86 10.54
N MET A 36 4.56 -5.86 10.87
CA MET A 36 4.67 -7.09 10.08
C MET A 36 3.40 -7.92 10.13
N ALA A 37 2.80 -8.11 11.33
CA ALA A 37 1.57 -8.87 11.48
C ALA A 37 0.42 -8.25 10.68
N LEU A 38 0.24 -6.92 10.77
CA LEU A 38 -0.80 -6.23 10.00
C LEU A 38 -0.48 -6.15 8.50
N GLY A 39 0.79 -6.12 8.11
CA GLY A 39 1.21 -6.27 6.71
C GLY A 39 0.78 -7.62 6.12
N VAL A 40 1.00 -8.73 6.84
CA VAL A 40 0.52 -10.06 6.41
C VAL A 40 -1.00 -10.10 6.28
N VAL A 41 -1.71 -9.59 7.29
CA VAL A 41 -3.18 -9.51 7.25
C VAL A 41 -3.66 -8.68 6.05
N ALA A 42 -3.03 -7.55 5.77
CA ALA A 42 -3.36 -6.72 4.61
C ALA A 42 -3.18 -7.47 3.29
N GLY A 43 -2.09 -8.24 3.15
CA GLY A 43 -1.84 -9.05 1.96
C GLY A 43 -2.91 -10.13 1.74
N VAL A 44 -3.34 -10.82 2.81
CA VAL A 44 -4.42 -11.83 2.75
C VAL A 44 -5.76 -11.18 2.39
N VAL A 45 -6.10 -10.06 3.03
CA VAL A 45 -7.35 -9.32 2.75
C VAL A 45 -7.36 -8.82 1.31
N ALA A 46 -6.25 -8.23 0.85
CA ALA A 46 -6.10 -7.78 -0.54
C ALA A 46 -6.21 -8.92 -1.54
N TRP A 47 -5.77 -10.12 -1.18
CA TRP A 47 -5.88 -11.30 -2.02
C TRP A 47 -7.32 -11.73 -2.15
N LEU A 48 -8.01 -11.99 -1.03
CA LEU A 48 -9.42 -12.39 -1.03
C LEU A 48 -10.31 -11.39 -1.76
N ALA A 49 -10.15 -10.10 -1.45
CA ALA A 49 -10.92 -9.05 -2.09
C ALA A 49 -10.57 -8.92 -3.58
N GLY A 50 -9.30 -9.07 -3.94
CA GLY A 50 -8.84 -9.04 -5.32
C GLY A 50 -9.35 -10.21 -6.17
N GLU A 51 -9.47 -11.42 -5.61
CA GLU A 51 -10.08 -12.57 -6.29
C GLU A 51 -11.55 -12.28 -6.68
N ALA A 52 -12.29 -11.63 -5.78
CA ALA A 52 -13.67 -11.22 -6.05
C ALA A 52 -13.78 -10.20 -7.20
N CYS A 53 -12.73 -9.42 -7.45
CA CYS A 53 -12.71 -8.40 -8.51
C CYS A 53 -12.36 -8.92 -9.91
N LEU A 54 -11.81 -10.14 -10.05
CA LEU A 54 -11.26 -10.61 -11.33
C LEU A 54 -12.28 -10.72 -12.46
N ASN A 55 -13.56 -10.87 -12.12
CA ASN A 55 -14.64 -11.11 -13.08
C ASN A 55 -15.76 -10.05 -12.99
N VAL A 56 -15.51 -8.91 -12.35
CA VAL A 56 -16.51 -7.84 -12.18
C VAL A 56 -16.89 -7.25 -13.53
N VAL A 57 -15.89 -6.91 -14.35
CA VAL A 57 -16.09 -6.44 -15.72
C VAL A 57 -15.76 -7.57 -16.68
N GLN A 58 -16.75 -7.98 -17.49
CA GLN A 58 -16.55 -8.95 -18.56
C GLN A 58 -16.49 -8.25 -19.93
N PRO A 59 -15.62 -8.71 -20.86
CA PRO A 59 -15.58 -8.16 -22.20
C PRO A 59 -16.89 -8.47 -22.94
N ARG A 60 -17.38 -7.50 -23.74
CA ARG A 60 -18.52 -7.73 -24.63
C ARG A 60 -18.15 -8.81 -25.65
N ARG A 61 -19.02 -9.80 -25.78
CA ARG A 61 -18.90 -10.86 -26.79
C ARG A 61 -19.81 -10.53 -27.97
N HIS A 62 -19.29 -10.78 -29.16
CA HIS A 62 -20.03 -10.61 -30.40
C HIS A 62 -20.08 -11.95 -31.13
N ALA A 63 -21.25 -12.28 -31.65
CA ALA A 63 -21.43 -13.45 -32.48
C ALA A 63 -20.80 -13.20 -33.86
N ILE A 64 -19.81 -14.00 -34.22
CA ILE A 64 -19.30 -14.08 -35.58
C ILE A 64 -19.70 -15.42 -36.17
N VAL A 65 -20.11 -15.44 -37.45
CA VAL A 65 -20.39 -16.68 -38.16
C VAL A 65 -19.13 -17.02 -38.96
N ASP A 66 -18.45 -18.10 -38.56
CA ASP A 66 -17.29 -18.63 -39.29
C ASP A 66 -17.62 -20.06 -39.74
N ARG A 67 -17.57 -20.30 -41.06
CA ARG A 67 -17.92 -21.59 -41.70
C ARG A 67 -19.28 -22.17 -41.26
N GLY A 68 -20.28 -21.31 -41.06
CA GLY A 68 -21.62 -21.72 -40.64
C GLY A 68 -21.76 -22.05 -39.15
N ILE A 69 -20.69 -21.90 -38.35
CA ILE A 69 -20.73 -22.01 -36.90
C ILE A 69 -20.74 -20.61 -36.30
N THR A 70 -21.72 -20.32 -35.44
CA THR A 70 -21.75 -19.07 -34.67
C THR A 70 -20.80 -19.18 -33.49
N LEU A 71 -19.69 -18.44 -33.53
CA LEU A 71 -18.72 -18.33 -32.45
C LEU A 71 -18.97 -17.03 -31.69
N ASN A 72 -19.05 -17.11 -30.35
CA ASN A 72 -19.07 -15.93 -29.49
C ASN A 72 -17.64 -15.53 -29.15
N VAL A 73 -17.08 -14.57 -29.90
CA VAL A 73 -15.72 -14.07 -29.68
C VAL A 73 -15.77 -12.71 -28.99
N SER A 74 -14.80 -12.46 -28.12
CA SER A 74 -14.55 -11.14 -27.55
C SER A 74 -13.55 -10.37 -28.40
N ASP A 75 -13.75 -9.06 -28.51
CA ASP A 75 -12.76 -8.17 -29.12
C ASP A 75 -11.53 -8.04 -28.21
N ARG A 76 -10.32 -8.08 -28.78
CA ARG A 76 -9.05 -7.99 -28.04
C ARG A 76 -8.96 -6.71 -27.21
N ARG A 77 -9.44 -5.58 -27.74
CA ARG A 77 -9.47 -4.31 -27.00
C ARG A 77 -10.45 -4.36 -25.83
N GLY A 78 -11.59 -5.00 -26.03
CA GLY A 78 -12.58 -5.26 -24.96
C GLY A 78 -12.00 -6.11 -23.84
N GLU A 79 -11.26 -7.17 -24.17
CA GLU A 79 -10.57 -8.02 -23.18
C GLU A 79 -9.48 -7.27 -22.42
N ALA A 80 -8.65 -6.49 -23.12
CA ALA A 80 -7.61 -5.68 -22.51
C ALA A 80 -8.21 -4.68 -21.52
N ASN A 81 -9.23 -3.93 -21.93
CA ASN A 81 -9.91 -2.95 -21.09
C ASN A 81 -10.58 -3.60 -19.86
N ALA A 82 -11.31 -4.70 -20.04
CA ALA A 82 -11.92 -5.43 -18.93
C ALA A 82 -10.86 -5.94 -17.93
N THR A 83 -9.74 -6.46 -18.44
CA THR A 83 -8.61 -6.91 -17.61
C THR A 83 -7.98 -5.75 -16.85
N ALA A 84 -7.75 -4.60 -17.50
CA ALA A 84 -7.18 -3.42 -16.88
C ALA A 84 -8.09 -2.86 -15.76
N VAL A 85 -9.40 -2.80 -15.99
CA VAL A 85 -10.36 -2.33 -14.96
C VAL A 85 -10.37 -3.28 -13.77
N ASN A 86 -10.47 -4.59 -14.00
CA ASN A 86 -10.46 -5.57 -12.90
C ASN A 86 -9.14 -5.56 -12.13
N ALA A 87 -8.00 -5.39 -12.83
CA ALA A 87 -6.69 -5.23 -12.20
C ALA A 87 -6.61 -3.95 -11.35
N GLY A 88 -7.08 -2.82 -11.89
CA GLY A 88 -7.16 -1.55 -11.17
C GLY A 88 -7.97 -1.67 -9.88
N LEU A 89 -9.13 -2.34 -9.90
CA LEU A 89 -9.92 -2.61 -8.70
C LEU A 89 -9.14 -3.44 -7.66
N ALA A 90 -8.44 -4.48 -8.10
CA ALA A 90 -7.60 -5.27 -7.20
C ALA A 90 -6.46 -4.45 -6.58
N PHE A 91 -5.86 -3.53 -7.33
CA PHE A 91 -4.82 -2.64 -6.82
C PHE A 91 -5.34 -1.58 -5.85
N ILE A 92 -6.53 -1.03 -6.10
CA ILE A 92 -7.23 -0.13 -5.16
C ILE A 92 -7.44 -0.83 -3.82
N LEU A 93 -7.91 -2.09 -3.85
CA LEU A 93 -8.12 -2.88 -2.64
C LEU A 93 -6.81 -3.20 -1.91
N LEU A 94 -5.73 -3.50 -2.64
CA LEU A 94 -4.40 -3.69 -2.08
C LEU A 94 -3.87 -2.43 -1.39
N GLY A 95 -3.93 -1.28 -2.08
CA GLY A 95 -3.48 0.00 -1.54
C GLY A 95 -4.28 0.41 -0.31
N GLY A 96 -5.61 0.32 -0.40
CA GLY A 96 -6.52 0.65 0.70
C GLY A 96 -6.33 -0.26 1.91
N SER A 97 -6.22 -1.58 1.72
CA SER A 97 -6.04 -2.52 2.84
C SER A 97 -4.68 -2.35 3.53
N LEU A 98 -3.60 -2.19 2.75
CA LEU A 98 -2.26 -1.96 3.29
C LEU A 98 -2.17 -0.64 4.05
N GLY A 99 -2.70 0.43 3.46
CA GLY A 99 -2.78 1.74 4.10
C GLY A 99 -3.57 1.71 5.41
N ALA A 100 -4.76 1.09 5.40
CA ALA A 100 -5.59 0.97 6.59
C ALA A 100 -4.91 0.17 7.71
N ALA A 101 -4.32 -0.98 7.35
CA ALA A 101 -3.66 -1.88 8.30
C ALA A 101 -2.44 -1.21 8.95
N LEU A 102 -1.60 -0.53 8.17
CA LEU A 102 -0.42 0.16 8.70
C LEU A 102 -0.79 1.41 9.51
N GLY A 103 -1.79 2.18 9.08
CA GLY A 103 -2.35 3.29 9.88
C GLY A 103 -2.89 2.82 11.23
N ALA A 104 -3.65 1.72 11.24
CA ALA A 104 -4.13 1.10 12.48
C ALA A 104 -2.99 0.63 13.38
N ALA A 105 -1.91 0.06 12.82
CA ALA A 105 -0.71 -0.33 13.55
C ALA A 105 -0.11 0.87 14.29
N GLY A 106 0.06 2.00 13.60
CA GLY A 106 0.65 3.21 14.15
C GLY A 106 -0.13 3.74 15.34
N GLY A 107 -1.45 3.86 15.20
CA GLY A 107 -2.31 4.33 16.29
C GLY A 107 -2.35 3.38 17.49
N ARG A 108 -2.30 2.05 17.25
CA ARG A 108 -2.22 1.05 18.33
C ARG A 108 -0.89 1.08 19.06
N ILE A 109 0.23 1.24 18.34
CA ILE A 109 1.56 1.37 18.94
C ILE A 109 1.61 2.62 19.84
N ARG A 110 0.97 3.73 19.41
CA ARG A 110 0.81 4.95 20.20
C ARG A 110 -0.16 4.80 21.40
N GLY A 111 -0.94 3.72 21.47
CA GLY A 111 -1.92 3.50 22.53
C GLY A 111 -3.23 4.31 22.36
N SER A 112 -3.55 4.76 21.15
CA SER A 112 -4.76 5.56 20.88
C SER A 112 -5.70 4.85 19.91
N ASN A 113 -6.82 4.32 20.40
CA ASN A 113 -7.85 3.69 19.55
C ASN A 113 -8.47 4.67 18.55
N ARG A 114 -8.71 5.92 18.98
CA ARG A 114 -9.20 6.98 18.09
C ARG A 114 -8.16 7.31 17.01
N GLY A 115 -6.89 7.39 17.40
CA GLY A 115 -5.79 7.59 16.46
C GLY A 115 -5.62 6.44 15.47
N ALA A 116 -5.83 5.20 15.91
CA ALA A 116 -5.81 4.02 15.05
C ALA A 116 -6.92 4.07 13.99
N GLY A 117 -8.14 4.45 14.40
CA GLY A 117 -9.27 4.59 13.47
C GLY A 117 -9.05 5.70 12.44
N SER A 118 -8.62 6.89 12.87
CA SER A 118 -8.39 8.02 11.95
C SER A 118 -7.23 7.75 11.00
N ALA A 119 -6.11 7.21 11.49
CA ALA A 119 -4.96 6.86 10.66
C ALA A 119 -5.27 5.72 9.68
N ALA A 120 -6.08 4.73 10.09
CA ALA A 120 -6.56 3.69 9.19
C ALA A 120 -7.44 4.27 8.08
N ALA A 121 -8.34 5.19 8.39
CA ALA A 121 -9.18 5.86 7.38
C ALA A 121 -8.34 6.69 6.40
N VAL A 122 -7.36 7.44 6.88
CA VAL A 122 -6.41 8.19 6.05
C VAL A 122 -5.63 7.24 5.14
N GLY A 123 -5.11 6.15 5.69
CA GLY A 123 -4.37 5.15 4.92
C GLY A 123 -5.23 4.45 3.87
N LEU A 124 -6.47 4.10 4.23
CA LEU A 124 -7.45 3.52 3.30
C LEU A 124 -7.68 4.45 2.11
N GLY A 125 -8.00 5.72 2.39
CA GLY A 125 -8.26 6.72 1.36
C GLY A 125 -7.04 7.00 0.48
N ALA A 126 -5.89 7.28 1.10
CA ALA A 126 -4.65 7.59 0.38
C ALA A 126 -4.16 6.40 -0.45
N GLY A 127 -4.23 5.17 0.09
CA GLY A 127 -3.81 3.97 -0.62
C GLY A 127 -4.74 3.61 -1.78
N ALA A 128 -6.05 3.68 -1.56
CA ALA A 128 -7.04 3.45 -2.62
C ALA A 128 -6.93 4.49 -3.74
N LEU A 129 -6.85 5.78 -3.39
CA LEU A 129 -6.74 6.86 -4.36
C LEU A 129 -5.41 6.81 -5.12
N GLY A 130 -4.29 6.60 -4.42
CA GLY A 130 -2.97 6.49 -5.04
C GLY A 130 -2.92 5.35 -6.05
N ALA A 131 -3.37 4.16 -5.66
CA ALA A 131 -3.43 3.01 -6.55
C ALA A 131 -4.38 3.24 -7.73
N ALA A 132 -5.53 3.89 -7.53
CA ALA A 132 -6.45 4.24 -8.61
C ALA A 132 -5.80 5.17 -9.64
N LEU A 133 -5.21 6.28 -9.19
CA LEU A 133 -4.59 7.28 -10.07
C LEU A 133 -3.43 6.69 -10.87
N VAL A 134 -2.58 5.91 -10.21
CA VAL A 134 -1.42 5.28 -10.88
C VAL A 134 -1.89 4.21 -11.87
N SER A 135 -2.91 3.42 -11.52
CA SER A 135 -3.49 2.44 -12.43
C SER A 135 -4.13 3.10 -13.65
N LEU A 136 -4.84 4.22 -13.47
CA LEU A 136 -5.43 4.99 -14.56
C LEU A 136 -4.37 5.59 -15.50
N ALA A 137 -3.20 5.94 -14.98
CA ALA A 137 -2.10 6.46 -15.79
C ALA A 137 -1.34 5.34 -16.53
N ILE A 138 -0.99 4.26 -15.82
CA ILE A 138 -0.06 3.24 -16.31
C ILE A 138 -0.76 2.18 -17.18
N LEU A 139 -1.93 1.67 -16.79
CA LEU A 139 -2.56 0.54 -17.48
C LEU A 139 -2.93 0.86 -18.94
N PRO A 140 -3.53 2.02 -19.27
CA PRO A 140 -3.82 2.35 -20.67
C PRO A 140 -2.55 2.46 -21.54
N ALA A 141 -1.46 2.99 -20.97
CA ALA A 141 -0.18 3.11 -21.65
C ALA A 141 0.43 1.73 -21.94
N TYR A 142 0.40 0.84 -20.95
CA TYR A 142 0.85 -0.54 -21.13
C TYR A 142 0.02 -1.29 -22.18
N ASP A 143 -1.31 -1.18 -22.14
CA ASP A 143 -2.17 -1.84 -23.14
C ASP A 143 -1.90 -1.31 -24.55
N THR A 144 -1.71 0.00 -24.70
CA THR A 144 -1.35 0.61 -25.99
C THR A 144 -0.02 0.06 -26.51
N TYR A 145 0.99 -0.04 -25.65
CA TYR A 145 2.29 -0.62 -26.01
C TYR A 145 2.16 -2.09 -26.41
N ARG A 146 1.50 -2.91 -25.58
CA ARG A 146 1.31 -4.35 -25.80
C ARG A 146 0.53 -4.66 -27.08
N LEU A 147 -0.47 -3.85 -27.41
CA LEU A 147 -1.24 -3.99 -28.64
C LEU A 147 -0.42 -3.60 -29.89
N SER A 148 0.54 -2.71 -29.74
CA SER A 148 1.37 -2.21 -30.85
C SER A 148 2.62 -3.09 -31.09
N HIS A 149 3.14 -3.73 -30.04
CA HIS A 149 4.38 -4.53 -30.09
C HIS A 149 4.20 -5.89 -29.37
N PRO A 150 3.34 -6.79 -29.88
CA PRO A 150 2.98 -8.02 -29.17
C PRO A 150 4.18 -8.97 -28.94
N ASP A 151 5.09 -9.07 -29.90
CA ASP A 151 6.26 -9.94 -29.80
C ASP A 151 7.28 -9.42 -28.78
N GLU A 152 7.51 -8.10 -28.75
CA GLU A 152 8.41 -7.45 -27.79
C GLU A 152 7.84 -7.51 -26.38
N ALA A 153 6.55 -7.19 -26.21
CA ALA A 153 5.87 -7.20 -24.92
C ALA A 153 5.87 -8.59 -24.26
N SER A 154 5.97 -9.67 -25.04
CA SER A 154 6.07 -11.04 -24.52
C SER A 154 7.46 -11.39 -23.96
N ARG A 155 8.50 -10.67 -24.37
CA ARG A 155 9.90 -10.90 -23.99
C ARG A 155 10.44 -9.85 -23.02
N ASP A 156 9.72 -8.75 -22.86
CA ASP A 156 10.12 -7.66 -21.99
C ASP A 156 9.70 -7.90 -20.54
N LEU A 157 10.69 -7.98 -19.64
CA LEU A 157 10.49 -8.05 -18.19
C LEU A 157 10.47 -6.66 -17.55
N ILE A 158 11.06 -5.65 -18.20
CA ILE A 158 11.19 -4.31 -17.65
C ILE A 158 9.82 -3.64 -17.58
N LEU A 159 9.02 -3.76 -18.63
CA LEU A 159 7.72 -3.10 -18.66
C LEU A 159 6.74 -3.64 -17.59
N PRO A 160 6.51 -4.97 -17.44
CA PRO A 160 5.74 -5.52 -16.32
C PRO A 160 6.26 -5.09 -14.95
N LEU A 161 7.58 -5.12 -14.76
CA LEU A 161 8.22 -4.68 -13.52
C LEU A 161 7.91 -3.22 -13.22
N LEU A 162 7.97 -2.32 -14.22
CA LEU A 162 7.63 -0.91 -14.04
C LEU A 162 6.15 -0.71 -13.67
N VAL A 163 5.24 -1.50 -14.25
CA VAL A 163 3.81 -1.45 -13.89
C VAL A 163 3.63 -1.87 -12.43
N HIS A 164 4.18 -3.01 -12.04
CA HIS A 164 4.06 -3.52 -10.68
C HIS A 164 4.75 -2.62 -9.65
N VAL A 165 5.99 -2.20 -9.90
CA VAL A 165 6.71 -1.25 -9.04
C VAL A 165 5.94 0.04 -8.93
N GLY A 166 5.47 0.62 -10.03
CA GLY A 166 4.73 1.89 -10.00
C GLY A 166 3.50 1.81 -9.11
N VAL A 167 2.61 0.84 -9.35
CA VAL A 167 1.38 0.70 -8.57
C VAL A 167 1.66 0.29 -7.13
N TRP A 168 2.51 -0.73 -6.91
CA TRP A 168 2.74 -1.28 -5.57
C TRP A 168 3.55 -0.35 -4.68
N ALA A 169 4.53 0.38 -5.23
CA ALA A 169 5.29 1.38 -4.49
C ALA A 169 4.40 2.50 -3.94
N THR A 170 3.36 2.92 -4.69
CA THR A 170 2.39 3.91 -4.19
C THR A 170 1.54 3.38 -3.03
N ALA A 171 1.16 2.10 -3.06
CA ALA A 171 0.49 1.45 -1.92
C ALA A 171 1.40 1.42 -0.69
N GLY A 172 2.67 1.06 -0.86
CA GLY A 172 3.66 1.08 0.22
C GLY A 172 3.88 2.49 0.80
N ALA A 173 4.00 3.50 -0.06
CA ALA A 173 4.13 4.90 0.33
C ALA A 173 2.93 5.39 1.15
N ALA A 174 1.71 5.07 0.71
CA ALA A 174 0.49 5.38 1.45
C ALA A 174 0.44 4.68 2.82
N GLY A 175 0.90 3.42 2.88
CA GLY A 175 1.09 2.67 4.12
C GLY A 175 2.06 3.37 5.09
N GLY A 176 3.19 3.86 4.58
CA GLY A 176 4.15 4.62 5.37
C GLY A 176 3.61 5.95 5.89
N LEU A 177 2.87 6.68 5.04
CA LEU A 177 2.17 7.92 5.44
C LEU A 177 1.18 7.64 6.58
N ALA A 178 0.35 6.62 6.40
CA ALA A 178 -0.67 6.23 7.38
C ALA A 178 -0.03 5.80 8.71
N LEU A 179 1.03 5.00 8.68
CA LEU A 179 1.77 4.63 9.89
C LEU A 179 2.31 5.89 10.58
N GLY A 180 2.97 6.78 9.85
CA GLY A 180 3.56 8.00 10.41
C GLY A 180 2.52 8.88 11.10
N VAL A 181 1.35 9.05 10.47
CA VAL A 181 0.20 9.74 11.07
C VAL A 181 -0.30 9.02 12.32
N GLY A 182 -0.45 7.69 12.27
CA GLY A 182 -0.90 6.87 13.40
C GLY A 182 0.04 6.92 14.60
N LEU A 183 1.35 6.89 14.35
CA LEU A 183 2.39 7.06 15.36
C LEU A 183 2.43 8.48 15.93
N GLY A 184 1.80 9.46 15.26
CA GLY A 184 1.87 10.85 15.64
C GLY A 184 3.25 11.45 15.43
N LEU A 185 3.94 11.06 14.35
CA LEU A 185 5.19 11.70 13.95
C LEU A 185 4.89 13.16 13.60
N GLY A 186 5.30 14.09 14.46
CA GLY A 186 5.08 15.53 14.25
C GLY A 186 6.09 16.18 13.30
N ASP A 187 7.19 15.50 13.00
CA ASP A 187 8.24 15.99 12.12
C ASP A 187 8.00 15.54 10.66
N ARG A 188 8.06 16.50 9.73
CA ARG A 188 7.88 16.25 8.29
C ARG A 188 8.95 15.31 7.73
N ARG A 189 10.20 15.40 8.22
CA ARG A 189 11.28 14.52 7.74
C ARG A 189 11.05 13.09 8.21
N ALA A 190 10.64 12.89 9.46
CA ALA A 190 10.26 11.58 9.98
C ALA A 190 9.13 10.94 9.15
N ILE A 191 8.06 11.69 8.85
CA ILE A 191 6.97 11.19 7.97
C ILE A 191 7.52 10.81 6.59
N LEU A 192 8.32 11.68 5.97
CA LEU A 192 8.88 11.42 4.64
C LEU A 192 9.74 10.16 4.63
N ASN A 193 10.56 9.93 5.66
CA ASN A 193 11.39 8.73 5.76
C ASN A 193 10.55 7.45 5.82
N VAL A 194 9.45 7.45 6.57
CA VAL A 194 8.56 6.29 6.66
C VAL A 194 7.79 6.08 5.34
N VAL A 195 7.37 7.15 4.67
CA VAL A 195 6.79 7.09 3.31
C VAL A 195 7.79 6.46 2.33
N LEU A 196 9.03 6.93 2.31
CA LEU A 196 10.08 6.38 1.45
C LEU A 196 10.41 4.93 1.82
N GLY A 197 10.43 4.57 3.10
CA GLY A 197 10.62 3.20 3.56
C GLY A 197 9.55 2.26 3.00
N GLY A 198 8.28 2.68 3.03
CA GLY A 198 7.19 1.90 2.44
C GLY A 198 7.25 1.81 0.92
N LEU A 199 7.59 2.92 0.26
CA LEU A 199 7.79 2.96 -1.20
C LEU A 199 8.87 1.98 -1.64
N ILE A 200 10.06 2.07 -1.03
CA ILE A 200 11.21 1.22 -1.35
C ILE A 200 10.89 -0.23 -0.99
N GLY A 201 10.29 -0.49 0.17
CA GLY A 201 9.91 -1.84 0.59
C GLY A 201 8.95 -2.49 -0.40
N ALA A 202 7.90 -1.80 -0.83
CA ALA A 202 6.97 -2.32 -1.82
C ALA A 202 7.62 -2.54 -3.20
N ALA A 203 8.51 -1.64 -3.63
CA ALA A 203 9.27 -1.81 -4.87
C ALA A 203 10.18 -3.05 -4.82
N VAL A 204 10.85 -3.30 -3.69
CA VAL A 204 11.64 -4.53 -3.49
C VAL A 204 10.73 -5.76 -3.54
N GLY A 205 9.58 -5.73 -2.86
CA GLY A 205 8.59 -6.81 -2.93
C GLY A 205 8.12 -7.10 -4.36
N ALA A 206 7.94 -6.04 -5.18
CA ALA A 206 7.59 -6.13 -6.59
C ALA A 206 8.68 -6.85 -7.40
N THR A 207 9.92 -6.40 -7.26
CA THR A 207 11.07 -7.01 -7.94
C THR A 207 11.26 -8.46 -7.55
N VAL A 208 11.16 -8.79 -6.26
CA VAL A 208 11.26 -10.18 -5.79
C VAL A 208 10.15 -11.03 -6.38
N PHE A 209 8.91 -10.53 -6.45
CA PHE A 209 7.80 -11.25 -7.07
C PHE A 209 8.05 -11.53 -8.55
N GLU A 210 8.54 -10.55 -9.31
CA GLU A 210 8.85 -10.73 -10.74
C GLU A 210 9.93 -11.79 -10.98
N LEU A 211 11.03 -11.71 -10.22
CA LEU A 211 12.12 -12.69 -10.34
C LEU A 211 11.65 -14.09 -9.96
N VAL A 212 10.99 -14.23 -8.80
CA VAL A 212 10.46 -15.53 -8.35
C VAL A 212 9.39 -16.05 -9.31
N GLY A 213 8.52 -15.18 -9.81
CA GLY A 213 7.48 -15.51 -10.77
C GLY A 213 8.05 -16.07 -12.07
N ALA A 214 9.04 -15.40 -12.63
CA ALA A 214 9.72 -15.82 -13.85
C ALA A 214 10.40 -17.19 -13.72
N PHE A 215 11.07 -17.45 -12.58
CA PHE A 215 11.80 -18.71 -12.37
C PHE A 215 10.92 -19.87 -11.89
N ALA A 216 10.03 -19.62 -10.93
CA ALA A 216 9.25 -20.67 -10.26
C ALA A 216 7.89 -20.92 -10.90
N PHE A 217 7.34 -19.96 -11.65
CA PHE A 217 5.97 -20.03 -12.18
C PHE A 217 5.84 -19.54 -13.65
N PRO A 218 6.63 -20.07 -14.60
CA PRO A 218 6.64 -19.59 -15.98
C PRO A 218 5.28 -19.72 -16.70
N THR A 219 4.43 -20.67 -16.28
CA THR A 219 3.09 -20.87 -16.84
C THR A 219 2.00 -20.03 -16.18
N ALA A 220 2.31 -19.32 -15.10
CA ALA A 220 1.34 -18.51 -14.35
C ALA A 220 1.17 -17.09 -14.91
N GLU A 221 1.86 -16.74 -16.00
CA GLU A 221 1.79 -15.44 -16.67
C GLU A 221 1.98 -14.28 -15.66
N THR A 222 3.03 -14.35 -14.83
CA THR A 222 3.29 -13.36 -13.76
C THR A 222 3.59 -11.96 -14.28
N ALA A 223 4.00 -11.85 -15.55
CA ALA A 223 4.21 -10.59 -16.27
C ALA A 223 2.91 -9.85 -16.67
N ARG A 224 1.73 -10.45 -16.48
CA ARG A 224 0.45 -9.73 -16.63
C ARG A 224 0.21 -8.86 -15.40
N TYR A 225 -0.62 -7.81 -15.55
CA TYR A 225 -1.07 -6.95 -14.44
C TYR A 225 -1.48 -7.73 -13.20
N VAL A 226 -2.15 -8.86 -13.43
CA VAL A 226 -2.58 -9.78 -12.41
C VAL A 226 -2.26 -11.18 -12.92
N SER A 227 -1.44 -11.91 -12.17
CA SER A 227 -1.05 -13.27 -12.54
C SER A 227 -2.27 -14.18 -12.71
N ARG A 228 -2.15 -15.17 -13.61
CA ARG A 228 -3.24 -16.06 -14.01
C ARG A 228 -3.72 -16.99 -12.89
N THR A 229 -2.85 -17.39 -11.97
CA THR A 229 -3.20 -18.37 -10.91
C THR A 229 -3.43 -17.69 -9.55
N GLY A 230 -4.33 -18.26 -8.74
CA GLY A 230 -4.61 -17.77 -7.39
C GLY A 230 -3.38 -17.79 -6.45
N PRO A 231 -2.57 -18.86 -6.41
CA PRO A 231 -1.40 -18.92 -5.55
C PRO A 231 -0.34 -17.84 -5.85
N THR A 232 -0.02 -17.59 -7.12
CA THR A 232 0.93 -16.53 -7.49
C THR A 232 0.38 -15.13 -7.20
N ARG A 233 -0.93 -14.95 -7.31
CA ARG A 233 -1.64 -13.73 -6.89
C ARG A 233 -1.58 -13.49 -5.38
N LEU A 234 -1.67 -14.53 -4.55
CA LEU A 234 -1.46 -14.44 -3.11
C LEU A 234 0.00 -14.10 -2.79
N LEU A 235 0.94 -14.80 -3.42
CA LEU A 235 2.38 -14.57 -3.26
C LEU A 235 2.75 -13.11 -3.55
N ALA A 236 2.28 -12.56 -4.67
CA ALA A 236 2.51 -11.15 -5.04
C ALA A 236 2.11 -10.19 -3.92
N ARG A 237 0.88 -10.33 -3.41
CA ARG A 237 0.33 -9.44 -2.40
C ARG A 237 1.05 -9.58 -1.05
N LEU A 238 1.39 -10.81 -0.66
CA LEU A 238 2.16 -11.05 0.56
C LEU A 238 3.55 -10.44 0.47
N LEU A 239 4.30 -10.68 -0.62
CA LEU A 239 5.63 -10.11 -0.80
C LEU A 239 5.62 -8.59 -0.73
N VAL A 240 4.69 -7.95 -1.46
CA VAL A 240 4.55 -6.49 -1.45
C VAL A 240 4.22 -5.97 -0.05
N CYS A 241 3.18 -6.51 0.59
CA CYS A 241 2.75 -6.01 1.89
C CYS A 241 3.79 -6.24 2.98
N VAL A 242 4.48 -7.40 2.98
CA VAL A 242 5.51 -7.73 3.96
C VAL A 242 6.76 -6.87 3.75
N CYS A 243 7.23 -6.71 2.51
CA CYS A 243 8.40 -5.87 2.24
C CYS A 243 8.10 -4.39 2.51
N ALA A 244 6.90 -3.89 2.15
CA ALA A 244 6.45 -2.55 2.50
C ALA A 244 6.40 -2.35 4.02
N ALA A 245 5.79 -3.27 4.75
CA ALA A 245 5.75 -3.26 6.21
C ALA A 245 7.16 -3.24 6.82
N GLY A 246 8.08 -4.06 6.31
CA GLY A 246 9.47 -4.10 6.76
C GLY A 246 10.20 -2.77 6.53
N GLY A 247 10.07 -2.17 5.34
CA GLY A 247 10.68 -0.87 5.04
C GLY A 247 10.11 0.27 5.89
N VAL A 248 8.79 0.27 6.09
CA VAL A 248 8.09 1.20 6.99
C VAL A 248 8.55 1.03 8.44
N ALA A 249 8.66 -0.20 8.94
CA ALA A 249 9.09 -0.48 10.31
C ALA A 249 10.53 -0.03 10.57
N ALA A 250 11.44 -0.33 9.64
CA ALA A 250 12.83 0.09 9.73
C ALA A 250 12.96 1.62 9.79
N ALA A 251 12.28 2.34 8.89
CA ALA A 251 12.29 3.80 8.86
C ALA A 251 11.64 4.42 10.12
N ALA A 252 10.59 3.80 10.66
CA ALA A 252 9.93 4.28 11.87
C ALA A 252 10.80 4.12 13.13
N VAL A 253 11.52 3.00 13.25
CA VAL A 253 12.47 2.76 14.36
C VAL A 253 13.60 3.78 14.33
N ASP A 254 14.20 4.03 13.17
CA ASP A 254 15.25 5.04 13.00
C ASP A 254 14.77 6.46 13.34
N ALA A 255 13.58 6.85 12.85
CA ALA A 255 13.01 8.15 13.14
C ALA A 255 12.73 8.37 14.64
N LEU A 256 12.32 7.33 15.36
CA LEU A 256 12.10 7.39 16.80
C LEU A 256 13.42 7.43 17.60
N GLY A 257 14.44 6.69 17.16
CA GLY A 257 15.78 6.72 17.77
C GLY A 257 16.43 8.11 17.69
N ARG A 258 16.37 8.75 16.52
CA ARG A 258 16.89 10.13 16.37
C ARG A 258 16.19 11.14 17.27
N ARG A 259 14.92 10.91 17.63
CA ARG A 259 14.17 11.81 18.53
C ARG A 259 14.60 11.65 19.99
N SER A 260 14.93 10.43 20.42
CA SER A 260 15.47 10.22 21.78
C SER A 260 16.85 10.85 21.95
N ASP A 261 17.69 10.85 20.92
CA ASP A 261 19.04 11.43 20.99
C ASP A 261 19.02 12.96 21.11
N VAL A 262 18.00 13.64 20.57
CA VAL A 262 17.84 15.10 20.67
C VAL A 262 17.28 15.53 22.03
N ALA A 263 16.63 14.62 22.75
CA ALA A 263 16.01 14.90 24.05
C ALA A 263 16.95 14.61 25.25
N ALA A 264 18.05 13.89 25.03
CA ALA A 264 19.05 13.56 26.03
C ALA A 264 20.17 14.62 26.09
#